data_AF-A0A521BBY3-F1
#
_entry.id   AF-A0A521BBY3-F1
#
_cell.length_a   1.000
_cell.length_b   1.000
_cell.length_c   1.000
_cell.angle_alpha   90.00
_cell.angle_beta   90.00
_cell.angle_gamma   90.00
#
_symmetry.space_group_name_H-M   'P 1'
#
loop_
_entity.id
_entity.type
_entity.pdbx_description
1 polymer ?
#
loop_
_entity_poly.entity_id
_entity_poly.type
_entity_poly.pdbx_seq_one_letter_code
_entity_poly.pdbx_strand_id
1 'polypeptide(L)'
;MASRQGGSGAEEVPRPGSTERRTAPHTASPETASPEADRRRASTARPGSPESLPSRERATDPDRGRSTPPRRRTPEDPPLRDPGSYALTNHFRERLEQPGRYVSTRTVTEAIRRGQLRWNRTDGWRFALVDGGIRFVVVVSDTETDSPVVVTGWTEVADHEAALEAGRFDPVDVDTIALRAALSETPETTIPDRIRPRTVTRPFVVGDHRLETEPGEPFVRCVGCGCRFRSKEALTSKRCRGRSDGRSGGR
;
A
#
# COMPACT_ATOMS: atom_id res chain seq x y z
N MET A 1 49.73 -41.51 -45.39
CA MET A 1 48.38 -42.02 -45.72
C MET A 1 47.38 -41.12 -44.99
N ALA A 2 46.83 -40.10 -45.66
CA ALA A 2 45.49 -40.12 -46.27
C ALA A 2 44.37 -40.10 -45.20
N SER A 3 43.72 -38.96 -44.95
CA SER A 3 42.55 -38.40 -45.68
C SER A 3 41.24 -38.76 -44.97
N ARG A 4 40.20 -37.92 -44.86
CA ARG A 4 39.92 -36.52 -45.28
C ARG A 4 38.58 -36.10 -44.62
N GLN A 5 38.39 -34.78 -44.39
CA GLN A 5 37.15 -33.96 -44.57
C GLN A 5 35.82 -34.46 -43.95
N GLY A 6 34.85 -33.66 -43.52
CA GLY A 6 34.60 -32.20 -43.52
C GLY A 6 33.16 -31.99 -42.94
N GLY A 7 32.67 -30.78 -42.70
CA GLY A 7 33.24 -29.48 -42.98
C GLY A 7 32.45 -28.35 -42.29
N SER A 8 32.70 -27.12 -42.75
CA SER A 8 32.21 -25.88 -42.16
C SER A 8 30.74 -25.59 -42.46
N GLY A 9 30.02 -25.03 -41.48
CA GLY A 9 28.79 -24.26 -41.69
C GLY A 9 28.99 -22.87 -41.10
N ALA A 10 29.10 -21.86 -41.97
CA ALA A 10 29.31 -20.48 -41.56
C ALA A 10 27.98 -19.77 -41.24
N GLU A 11 28.10 -18.71 -40.45
CA GLU A 11 27.26 -17.51 -40.38
C GLU A 11 25.83 -17.56 -40.96
N GLU A 12 24.84 -17.35 -40.10
CA GLU A 12 23.73 -16.47 -40.47
C GLU A 12 23.37 -15.54 -39.30
N VAL A 13 23.70 -14.26 -39.47
CA VAL A 13 23.26 -13.15 -38.60
C VAL A 13 22.16 -12.38 -39.33
N PRO A 14 20.97 -12.22 -38.74
CA PRO A 14 20.02 -11.21 -39.19
C PRO A 14 20.02 -9.96 -38.28
N ARG A 15 20.46 -8.84 -38.85
CA ARG A 15 20.12 -7.45 -38.47
C ARG A 15 20.00 -6.66 -39.79
N PRO A 16 19.35 -5.48 -39.82
CA PRO A 16 18.08 -5.10 -39.21
C PRO A 16 17.09 -4.57 -40.27
N GLY A 17 15.78 -4.69 -40.04
CA GLY A 17 14.76 -4.09 -40.91
C GLY A 17 14.20 -2.79 -40.31
N SER A 18 14.46 -1.65 -40.93
CA SER A 18 13.95 -0.33 -40.50
C SER A 18 13.24 0.41 -41.64
N THR A 19 12.19 1.13 -41.25
CA THR A 19 11.32 2.08 -41.97
C THR A 19 10.22 1.42 -42.82
N GLU A 20 8.95 1.85 -42.74
CA GLU A 20 8.43 3.21 -42.98
C GLU A 20 7.50 3.73 -41.86
N ARG A 21 7.74 4.95 -41.36
CA ARG A 21 7.02 6.19 -41.76
C ARG A 21 5.48 6.11 -41.76
N ARG A 22 4.88 6.70 -40.72
CA ARG A 22 3.85 7.72 -40.94
C ARG A 22 3.88 8.78 -39.85
N THR A 23 4.40 9.96 -40.21
CA THR A 23 4.45 11.15 -39.35
C THR A 23 3.05 11.78 -39.25
N ALA A 24 2.74 12.38 -38.10
CA ALA A 24 1.59 13.30 -37.91
C ALA A 24 1.79 14.61 -38.73
N PRO A 25 0.82 15.55 -38.82
CA PRO A 25 0.31 16.34 -37.68
C PRO A 25 -1.24 16.58 -37.79
N HIS A 26 -1.95 17.55 -37.20
CA HIS A 26 -1.60 18.72 -36.36
C HIS A 26 -2.74 19.06 -35.35
N THR A 27 -2.37 19.42 -34.12
CA THR A 27 -2.79 20.61 -33.34
C THR A 27 -4.10 21.34 -33.67
N ALA A 28 -4.99 21.47 -32.67
CA ALA A 28 -5.55 22.76 -32.23
C ALA A 28 -6.39 22.63 -30.93
N SER A 29 -5.91 23.23 -29.84
CA SER A 29 -6.81 23.90 -28.89
C SER A 29 -6.92 25.37 -29.33
N PRO A 30 -8.08 25.99 -29.16
CA PRO A 30 -8.08 27.39 -28.75
C PRO A 30 -8.95 27.64 -27.51
N GLU A 31 -8.70 28.79 -26.90
CA GLU A 31 -9.28 29.26 -25.66
C GLU A 31 -10.67 29.90 -25.83
N THR A 32 -11.38 29.99 -24.69
CA THR A 32 -12.26 31.11 -24.27
C THR A 32 -13.21 31.76 -25.29
N ALA A 33 -14.52 31.53 -25.11
CA ALA A 33 -15.55 32.54 -25.32
C ALA A 33 -16.84 32.23 -24.56
N SER A 34 -17.12 32.95 -23.47
CA SER A 34 -18.50 33.19 -23.03
C SER A 34 -19.09 34.34 -23.85
N PRO A 35 -20.40 34.30 -24.14
CA PRO A 35 -21.20 35.51 -24.10
C PRO A 35 -22.37 35.38 -23.11
N GLU A 36 -22.78 36.53 -22.59
CA GLU A 36 -23.85 36.66 -21.61
C GLU A 36 -25.26 36.57 -22.23
N ALA A 37 -26.22 36.44 -21.30
CA ALA A 37 -27.52 37.12 -21.31
C ALA A 37 -28.75 36.46 -21.94
N ASP A 38 -29.84 36.63 -21.17
CA ASP A 38 -31.23 36.78 -21.58
C ASP A 38 -31.97 35.49 -22.06
N ARG A 39 -32.98 34.97 -21.34
CA ARG A 39 -34.15 35.73 -20.90
C ARG A 39 -34.87 35.17 -19.66
N ARG A 40 -35.40 36.10 -18.87
CA ARG A 40 -36.38 35.86 -17.82
C ARG A 40 -37.69 35.32 -18.41
N ARG A 41 -38.32 34.34 -17.76
CA ARG A 41 -39.79 34.22 -17.81
C ARG A 41 -40.35 33.83 -16.44
N ALA A 42 -40.92 34.82 -15.76
CA ALA A 42 -41.77 34.59 -14.61
C ALA A 42 -43.17 34.17 -15.09
N SER A 43 -43.81 33.25 -14.35
CA SER A 43 -45.25 32.98 -14.45
C SER A 43 -45.84 32.89 -13.05
N THR A 44 -46.31 34.06 -12.58
CA THR A 44 -47.57 34.28 -11.85
C THR A 44 -48.09 33.23 -10.86
N ALA A 45 -48.34 33.67 -9.62
CA ALA A 45 -49.02 32.91 -8.59
C ALA A 45 -50.51 33.31 -8.42
N ARG A 46 -51.34 32.33 -7.99
CA ARG A 46 -52.58 32.49 -7.18
C ARG A 46 -53.80 33.18 -7.83
N PRO A 47 -55.00 33.19 -7.20
CA PRO A 47 -55.47 32.49 -5.97
C PRO A 47 -56.81 31.70 -6.14
N GLY A 48 -57.20 30.96 -5.09
CA GLY A 48 -58.56 30.44 -4.88
C GLY A 48 -58.68 29.80 -3.48
N SER A 49 -59.56 30.31 -2.63
CA SER A 49 -59.67 29.96 -1.20
C SER A 49 -61.00 29.19 -0.89
N PRO A 50 -61.55 29.13 0.34
CA PRO A 50 -61.39 27.95 1.21
C PRO A 50 -62.73 27.34 1.69
N GLU A 51 -62.73 26.09 2.17
CA GLU A 51 -63.81 25.57 3.03
C GLU A 51 -63.29 24.73 4.21
N SER A 52 -64.16 24.51 5.20
CA SER A 52 -63.81 24.44 6.62
C SER A 52 -63.68 23.04 7.23
N LEU A 53 -63.09 23.01 8.43
CA LEU A 53 -62.86 21.84 9.30
C LEU A 53 -64.17 21.14 9.73
N PRO A 54 -64.09 19.91 10.30
CA PRO A 54 -63.93 19.87 11.76
C PRO A 54 -62.86 18.90 12.26
N SER A 55 -62.33 19.22 13.45
CA SER A 55 -61.40 18.41 14.23
C SER A 55 -61.98 17.02 14.56
N ARG A 56 -61.15 15.97 14.43
CA ARG A 56 -61.34 14.70 15.15
C ARG A 56 -60.09 14.35 15.94
N GLU A 57 -60.24 14.52 17.25
CA GLU A 57 -59.81 13.66 18.35
C GLU A 57 -58.51 12.84 18.24
N ARG A 58 -57.74 12.89 19.34
CA ARG A 58 -56.48 12.18 19.51
C ARG A 58 -56.65 10.66 19.41
N ALA A 59 -56.26 10.08 18.28
CA ALA A 59 -55.64 8.76 18.31
C ALA A 59 -54.27 8.91 19.02
N THR A 60 -54.24 8.62 20.31
CA THR A 60 -52.96 8.55 21.04
C THR A 60 -52.34 7.21 20.71
N ASP A 61 -51.58 7.18 19.62
CA ASP A 61 -50.89 5.97 19.16
C ASP A 61 -49.90 5.49 20.23
N PRO A 62 -50.08 4.29 20.82
CA PRO A 62 -49.18 3.75 21.80
C PRO A 62 -47.98 3.01 21.16
N ASP A 63 -47.82 3.04 19.83
CA ASP A 63 -46.58 2.60 19.16
C ASP A 63 -45.58 3.76 19.00
N ARG A 64 -45.26 4.42 20.11
CA ARG A 64 -43.89 4.92 20.28
C ARG A 64 -42.99 3.69 20.37
N GLY A 65 -42.59 3.24 19.18
CA GLY A 65 -41.81 2.04 18.96
C GLY A 65 -40.77 1.89 20.06
N ARG A 66 -40.84 0.75 20.75
CA ARG A 66 -39.82 0.33 21.70
C ARG A 66 -38.51 0.32 20.94
N SER A 67 -37.74 1.42 21.04
CA SER A 67 -36.39 1.51 20.52
C SER A 67 -35.56 0.47 21.23
N THR A 68 -35.51 -0.73 20.64
CA THR A 68 -34.62 -1.80 21.07
C THR A 68 -33.23 -1.16 21.16
N PRO A 69 -32.61 -1.10 22.36
CA PRO A 69 -31.32 -0.45 22.50
C PRO A 69 -30.37 -1.12 21.49
N PRO A 70 -29.58 -0.34 20.75
CA PRO A 70 -28.76 -0.88 19.67
C PRO A 70 -27.93 -2.02 20.23
N ARG A 71 -28.16 -3.23 19.69
CA ARG A 71 -27.49 -4.44 20.14
C ARG A 71 -25.99 -4.19 19.99
N ARG A 72 -25.22 -4.41 21.07
CA ARG A 72 -23.75 -4.32 21.01
C ARG A 72 -23.26 -5.20 19.87
N ARG A 73 -22.44 -4.64 18.98
CA ARG A 73 -21.88 -5.39 17.85
C ARG A 73 -21.03 -6.55 18.37
N THR A 74 -21.10 -7.69 17.68
CA THR A 74 -20.23 -8.83 17.93
C THR A 74 -19.11 -8.88 16.88
N PRO A 75 -18.01 -9.63 17.10
CA PRO A 75 -16.92 -9.73 16.14
C PRO A 75 -17.36 -10.23 14.75
N GLU A 76 -18.47 -10.95 14.66
CA GLU A 76 -19.05 -11.46 13.41
C GLU A 76 -19.85 -10.40 12.63
N ASP A 77 -20.23 -9.27 13.25
CA ASP A 77 -20.92 -8.19 12.54
C ASP A 77 -19.96 -7.49 11.56
N PRO A 78 -20.37 -7.20 10.31
CA PRO A 78 -19.49 -6.50 9.36
C PRO A 78 -18.96 -5.16 9.88
N PRO A 79 -17.64 -4.89 9.78
CA PRO A 79 -17.00 -3.67 10.27
C PRO A 79 -17.49 -2.41 9.57
N LEU A 80 -17.46 -1.31 10.31
CA LEU A 80 -17.81 0.01 9.80
C LEU A 80 -16.83 0.46 8.70
N ARG A 81 -17.36 1.23 7.74
CA ARG A 81 -16.60 1.81 6.61
C ARG A 81 -16.01 3.19 6.91
N ASP A 82 -16.07 3.64 8.16
CA ASP A 82 -15.49 4.90 8.61
C ASP A 82 -14.13 4.66 9.31
N PRO A 83 -13.00 5.14 8.75
CA PRO A 83 -11.70 5.07 9.40
C PRO A 83 -11.59 5.86 10.71
N GLY A 84 -12.39 6.92 10.88
CA GLY A 84 -12.36 7.75 12.09
C GLY A 84 -12.80 7.00 13.35
N SER A 85 -13.64 5.97 13.18
CA SER A 85 -14.11 5.06 14.22
C SER A 85 -13.06 4.06 14.70
N TYR A 86 -11.92 3.91 14.02
CA TYR A 86 -10.91 2.87 14.34
C TYR A 86 -9.77 3.40 15.21
N ALA A 87 -9.58 2.78 16.38
CA ALA A 87 -8.35 2.94 17.14
C ALA A 87 -7.22 2.10 16.52
N LEU A 88 -5.98 2.60 16.56
CA LEU A 88 -4.81 1.77 16.26
C LEU A 88 -4.36 1.06 17.55
N THR A 89 -4.03 -0.24 17.46
CA THR A 89 -3.35 -0.93 18.57
C THR A 89 -1.90 -0.43 18.71
N ASN A 90 -1.32 -0.52 19.90
CA ASN A 90 0.10 -0.16 20.10
C ASN A 90 1.01 -1.03 19.24
N HIS A 91 0.73 -2.34 19.18
CA HIS A 91 1.43 -3.26 18.28
C HIS A 91 1.40 -2.78 16.82
N PHE A 92 0.23 -2.35 16.32
CA PHE A 92 0.14 -1.83 14.96
C PHE A 92 0.92 -0.53 14.76
N ARG A 93 0.91 0.41 15.73
CA ARG A 93 1.75 1.63 15.67
C ARG A 93 3.23 1.27 15.56
N GLU A 94 3.73 0.40 16.44
CA GLU A 94 5.10 -0.11 16.39
C GLU A 94 5.44 -0.81 15.07
N ARG A 95 4.47 -1.48 14.42
CA ARG A 95 4.68 -2.08 13.09
C ARG A 95 4.86 -1.04 11.99
N LEU A 96 4.18 0.10 12.04
CA LEU A 96 4.28 1.15 11.02
C LEU A 96 5.68 1.79 10.97
N GLU A 97 6.42 1.75 12.08
CA GLU A 97 7.78 2.28 12.19
C GLU A 97 8.86 1.28 11.76
N GLN A 98 8.52 0.00 11.54
CA GLN A 98 9.49 -1.05 11.18
C GLN A 98 9.95 -0.95 9.72
N PRO A 99 11.26 -0.92 9.44
CA PRO A 99 11.78 -0.94 8.07
C PRO A 99 11.26 -2.12 7.22
N GLY A 100 10.97 -1.84 5.95
CA GLY A 100 10.37 -2.82 5.02
C GLY A 100 8.90 -3.14 5.30
N ARG A 101 8.18 -2.24 5.99
CA ARG A 101 6.72 -2.25 6.07
C ARG A 101 6.15 -1.20 5.12
N TYR A 102 5.29 -1.64 4.23
CA TYR A 102 4.73 -0.82 3.14
C TYR A 102 3.29 -0.35 3.43
N VAL A 103 2.73 -0.76 4.57
CA VAL A 103 1.47 -0.26 5.12
C VAL A 103 1.71 1.07 5.84
N SER A 104 0.75 1.98 5.70
CA SER A 104 0.74 3.33 6.26
C SER A 104 -0.65 3.68 6.78
N THR A 105 -0.78 4.68 7.64
CA THR A 105 -2.10 5.17 8.10
C THR A 105 -3.00 5.62 6.94
N ARG A 106 -2.41 6.15 5.86
CA ARG A 106 -3.13 6.49 4.62
C ARG A 106 -3.69 5.24 3.93
N THR A 107 -2.89 4.19 3.78
CA THR A 107 -3.38 2.94 3.14
C THR A 107 -4.40 2.21 4.00
N VAL A 108 -4.32 2.30 5.34
CA VAL A 108 -5.37 1.83 6.25
C VAL A 108 -6.69 2.57 6.04
N THR A 109 -6.64 3.91 6.02
CA THR A 109 -7.80 4.78 5.76
C THR A 109 -8.49 4.42 4.44
N GLU A 110 -7.70 4.24 3.37
CA GLU A 110 -8.23 3.87 2.05
C GLU A 110 -8.74 2.43 2.01
N ALA A 111 -8.08 1.48 2.68
CA ALA A 111 -8.54 0.09 2.74
C ALA A 111 -9.90 -0.05 3.47
N ILE A 112 -10.07 0.62 4.61
CA ILE A 112 -11.35 0.64 5.33
C ILE A 112 -12.47 1.23 4.44
N ARG A 113 -12.21 2.37 3.79
CA ARG A 113 -13.21 3.03 2.92
C ARG A 113 -13.57 2.23 1.67
N ARG A 114 -12.57 1.71 0.95
CA ARG A 114 -12.69 1.24 -0.46
C ARG A 114 -12.30 -0.21 -0.69
N GLY A 115 -11.57 -0.83 0.24
CA GLY A 115 -11.11 -2.22 0.12
C GLY A 115 -12.26 -3.22 0.08
N GLN A 116 -12.03 -4.38 -0.54
CA GLN A 116 -12.94 -5.51 -0.46
C GLN A 116 -12.95 -6.04 0.98
N LEU A 117 -14.14 -6.26 1.53
CA LEU A 117 -14.30 -6.81 2.87
C LEU A 117 -14.33 -8.34 2.82
N ARG A 118 -13.56 -9.00 3.68
CA ARG A 118 -13.44 -10.46 3.77
C ARG A 118 -13.49 -10.90 5.24
N TRP A 119 -14.17 -12.00 5.53
CA TRP A 119 -14.18 -12.64 6.85
C TRP A 119 -13.29 -13.88 6.85
N ASN A 120 -12.55 -14.10 7.93
CA ASN A 120 -11.81 -15.33 8.21
C ASN A 120 -12.08 -15.76 9.66
N ARG A 121 -12.26 -17.06 9.91
CA ARG A 121 -12.55 -17.58 11.25
C ARG A 121 -11.40 -17.44 12.26
N THR A 122 -10.15 -17.33 11.77
CA THR A 122 -8.95 -17.23 12.60
C THR A 122 -8.59 -15.77 12.92
N ASP A 123 -8.61 -14.90 11.90
CA ASP A 123 -8.13 -13.51 12.03
C ASP A 123 -9.26 -12.47 12.01
N GLY A 124 -10.51 -12.89 11.94
CA GLY A 124 -11.67 -11.99 11.88
C GLY A 124 -11.81 -11.26 10.54
N TRP A 125 -12.21 -9.99 10.60
CA TRP A 125 -12.49 -9.18 9.41
C TRP A 125 -11.24 -8.55 8.81
N ARG A 126 -11.17 -8.55 7.49
CA ARG A 126 -10.07 -7.96 6.72
C ARG A 126 -10.59 -7.05 5.61
N PHE A 127 -10.00 -5.87 5.49
CA PHE A 127 -10.12 -5.02 4.31
C PHE A 127 -8.93 -5.28 3.38
N ALA A 128 -9.19 -5.60 2.12
CA ALA A 128 -8.19 -5.83 1.09
C ALA A 128 -8.33 -4.80 -0.05
N LEU A 129 -7.38 -3.89 -0.16
CA LEU A 129 -7.31 -2.87 -1.22
C LEU A 129 -6.18 -3.23 -2.18
N VAL A 130 -6.43 -3.29 -3.49
CA VAL A 130 -5.37 -3.36 -4.51
C VAL A 130 -5.18 -1.97 -5.09
N ASP A 131 -3.94 -1.50 -5.12
CA ASP A 131 -3.54 -0.22 -5.71
C ASP A 131 -2.13 -0.35 -6.31
N GLY A 132 -1.98 -0.05 -7.61
CA GLY A 132 -0.72 -0.19 -8.34
C GLY A 132 -0.05 -1.56 -8.16
N GLY A 133 -0.76 -2.65 -8.52
CA GLY A 133 -0.26 -4.04 -8.42
C GLY A 133 -0.06 -4.59 -6.99
N ILE A 134 -0.07 -3.75 -5.95
CA ILE A 134 0.11 -4.16 -4.55
C ILE A 134 -1.23 -4.26 -3.83
N ARG A 135 -1.45 -5.40 -3.14
CA ARG A 135 -2.58 -5.58 -2.22
C ARG A 135 -2.18 -5.19 -0.81
N PHE A 136 -2.89 -4.24 -0.23
CA PHE A 136 -2.84 -3.85 1.17
C PHE A 136 -3.94 -4.60 1.93
N VAL A 137 -3.57 -5.45 2.87
CA VAL A 137 -4.49 -6.18 3.74
C VAL A 137 -4.44 -5.57 5.14
N VAL A 138 -5.60 -5.22 5.68
CA VAL A 138 -5.76 -4.62 7.00
C VAL A 138 -6.75 -5.46 7.79
N VAL A 139 -6.29 -6.01 8.92
CA VAL A 139 -7.10 -6.80 9.84
C VAL A 139 -7.67 -5.90 10.91
N VAL A 140 -8.98 -6.00 11.10
CA VAL A 140 -9.72 -5.26 12.13
C VAL A 140 -10.46 -6.23 13.03
N SER A 141 -10.56 -5.87 14.30
CA SER A 141 -11.42 -6.54 15.26
C SER A 141 -12.33 -5.51 15.89
N ASP A 142 -13.60 -5.87 16.05
CA ASP A 142 -14.37 -5.28 17.13
C ASP A 142 -13.81 -5.78 18.46
N THR A 143 -13.87 -4.92 19.47
CA THR A 143 -13.43 -5.20 20.84
C THR A 143 -14.61 -4.98 21.78
N GLU A 144 -14.48 -5.37 23.04
CA GLU A 144 -15.51 -5.10 24.06
C GLU A 144 -15.63 -3.60 24.42
N THR A 145 -14.70 -2.78 23.94
CA THR A 145 -14.65 -1.31 24.10
C THR A 145 -15.43 -0.58 23.01
N ASP A 146 -15.79 0.68 23.24
CA ASP A 146 -16.68 1.48 22.38
C ASP A 146 -16.13 1.85 20.98
N SER A 147 -14.97 1.33 20.57
CA SER A 147 -14.39 1.60 19.25
C SER A 147 -13.64 0.36 18.72
N PRO A 148 -13.86 -0.05 17.47
CA PRO A 148 -13.12 -1.14 16.85
C PRO A 148 -11.64 -0.77 16.66
N VAL A 149 -10.79 -1.78 16.46
CA VAL A 149 -9.34 -1.60 16.39
C VAL A 149 -8.71 -2.19 15.14
N VAL A 150 -7.67 -1.52 14.64
CA VAL A 150 -6.74 -2.07 13.65
C VAL A 150 -5.70 -2.92 14.37
N VAL A 151 -5.77 -4.23 14.16
CA VAL A 151 -4.93 -5.23 14.82
C VAL A 151 -3.57 -5.34 14.12
N THR A 152 -3.59 -5.52 12.80
CA THR A 152 -2.40 -5.70 11.98
C THR A 152 -2.67 -5.33 10.53
N GLY A 153 -1.62 -5.20 9.73
CA GLY A 153 -1.74 -5.06 8.28
C GLY A 153 -0.44 -5.42 7.57
N TRP A 154 -0.55 -5.87 6.33
CA TRP A 154 0.58 -6.26 5.49
C TRP A 154 0.31 -5.96 4.02
N THR A 155 1.30 -6.25 3.18
CA THR A 155 1.24 -6.11 1.73
C THR A 155 1.57 -7.43 1.04
N GLU A 156 0.89 -7.70 -0.06
CA GLU A 156 1.13 -8.80 -1.01
C GLU A 156 1.28 -8.22 -2.42
N VAL A 157 2.02 -8.89 -3.30
CA VAL A 157 1.97 -8.57 -4.73
C VAL A 157 0.71 -9.24 -5.30
N ALA A 158 -0.21 -8.44 -5.84
CA ALA A 158 -1.37 -8.94 -6.56
C ALA A 158 -1.08 -9.10 -8.06
N ASP A 159 -0.25 -8.21 -8.60
CA ASP A 159 0.24 -8.20 -9.96
C ASP A 159 1.65 -7.56 -9.94
N HIS A 160 2.67 -8.29 -10.41
CA HIS A 160 4.07 -7.85 -10.34
C HIS A 160 4.40 -6.84 -11.43
N GLU A 161 3.89 -7.02 -12.64
CA GLU A 161 4.10 -6.11 -13.77
C GLU A 161 3.43 -4.76 -13.49
N ALA A 162 2.16 -4.79 -13.10
CA ALA A 162 1.44 -3.57 -12.72
C ALA A 162 2.04 -2.86 -11.48
N ALA A 163 2.74 -3.58 -10.59
CA ALA A 163 3.44 -2.98 -9.46
C ALA A 163 4.72 -2.24 -9.86
N LEU A 164 5.45 -2.77 -10.85
CA LEU A 164 6.62 -2.10 -11.43
C LEU A 164 6.20 -0.90 -12.29
N GLU A 165 5.17 -1.06 -13.14
CA GLU A 165 4.64 0.02 -13.99
C GLU A 165 4.07 1.20 -13.17
N ALA A 166 3.39 0.91 -12.06
CA ALA A 166 2.83 1.95 -11.20
C ALA A 166 3.89 2.84 -10.52
N GLY A 167 5.16 2.40 -10.46
CA GLY A 167 6.31 3.17 -9.95
C GLY A 167 6.20 3.63 -8.48
N ARG A 168 5.17 3.19 -7.75
CA ARG A 168 4.89 3.59 -6.36
C ARG A 168 5.92 3.02 -5.38
N PHE A 169 6.47 1.87 -5.70
CA PHE A 169 7.53 1.17 -4.98
C PHE A 169 8.64 0.88 -5.97
N ASP A 170 9.90 0.86 -5.53
CA ASP A 170 10.99 0.47 -6.41
C ASP A 170 11.02 -1.06 -6.61
N PRO A 171 11.73 -1.59 -7.62
CA PRO A 171 11.74 -3.03 -7.89
C PRO A 171 12.24 -3.88 -6.70
N VAL A 172 13.12 -3.33 -5.85
CA VAL A 172 13.63 -4.03 -4.66
C VAL A 172 12.56 -4.13 -3.59
N ASP A 173 11.73 -3.10 -3.45
CA ASP A 173 10.55 -3.12 -2.57
C ASP A 173 9.51 -4.15 -3.04
N VAL A 174 9.16 -4.18 -4.34
CA VAL A 174 8.21 -5.17 -4.91
C VAL A 174 8.70 -6.60 -4.68
N ASP A 175 9.97 -6.89 -4.97
CA ASP A 175 10.59 -8.19 -4.71
C ASP A 175 10.70 -8.54 -3.22
N THR A 176 10.73 -7.53 -2.34
CA THR A 176 10.72 -7.71 -0.89
C THR A 176 9.31 -8.03 -0.37
N ILE A 177 8.27 -7.41 -0.95
CA ILE A 177 6.87 -7.75 -0.67
C ILE A 177 6.60 -9.19 -1.07
N ALA A 178 6.96 -9.59 -2.30
CA ALA A 178 6.78 -10.94 -2.81
C ALA A 178 7.48 -12.01 -1.94
N LEU A 179 8.75 -11.77 -1.58
CA LEU A 179 9.51 -12.68 -0.72
C LEU A 179 8.88 -12.84 0.68
N ARG A 180 8.38 -11.75 1.27
CA ARG A 180 7.76 -11.80 2.60
C ARG A 180 6.41 -12.51 2.60
N ALA A 181 5.63 -12.39 1.52
CA ALA A 181 4.40 -13.16 1.36
C ALA A 181 4.69 -14.66 1.27
N ALA A 182 5.57 -15.07 0.35
CA ALA A 182 5.95 -16.48 0.15
C ALA A 182 6.52 -17.15 1.43
N LEU A 183 7.38 -16.45 2.18
CA LEU A 183 7.90 -16.93 3.46
C LEU A 183 6.83 -17.05 4.57
N SER A 184 5.72 -16.32 4.45
CA SER A 184 4.60 -16.38 5.41
C SER A 184 3.59 -17.49 5.06
N GLU A 185 3.42 -17.79 3.77
CA GLU A 185 2.56 -18.88 3.28
C GLU A 185 3.17 -20.26 3.53
N THR A 186 4.50 -20.40 3.41
CA THR A 186 5.17 -21.70 3.48
C THR A 186 6.34 -21.70 4.48
N PRO A 187 6.06 -21.55 5.79
CA PRO A 187 7.06 -21.26 6.83
C PRO A 187 8.09 -22.39 7.05
N GLU A 188 7.79 -23.63 6.64
CA GLU A 188 8.70 -24.77 6.72
C GLU A 188 9.56 -24.97 5.45
N THR A 189 9.38 -24.13 4.42
CA THR A 189 10.31 -24.15 3.28
C THR A 189 11.65 -23.60 3.75
N THR A 190 12.70 -24.42 3.65
CA THR A 190 14.08 -23.95 3.75
C THR A 190 14.25 -22.69 2.91
N ILE A 191 14.95 -21.69 3.46
CA ILE A 191 15.23 -20.40 2.83
C ILE A 191 15.50 -20.63 1.33
N PRO A 192 14.64 -20.15 0.42
CA PRO A 192 14.75 -20.54 -0.98
C PRO A 192 16.13 -20.18 -1.53
N ASP A 193 16.72 -21.04 -2.36
CA ASP A 193 17.93 -20.74 -3.17
C ASP A 193 17.74 -19.51 -4.10
N ARG A 194 16.52 -18.97 -4.12
CA ARG A 194 16.11 -17.70 -4.75
C ARG A 194 16.47 -16.45 -3.93
N ILE A 195 16.96 -16.55 -2.69
CA ILE A 195 17.63 -15.42 -2.01
C ILE A 195 19.01 -15.22 -2.66
N ARG A 196 18.99 -14.68 -3.88
CA ARG A 196 20.18 -14.20 -4.56
C ARG A 196 20.78 -13.05 -3.75
N PRO A 197 22.11 -12.95 -3.60
CA PRO A 197 22.73 -11.77 -3.01
C PRO A 197 22.32 -10.53 -3.81
N ARG A 198 21.77 -9.51 -3.13
CA ARG A 198 21.17 -8.32 -3.76
C ARG A 198 22.08 -7.10 -3.60
N THR A 199 22.09 -6.23 -4.60
CA THR A 199 22.70 -4.90 -4.49
C THR A 199 21.80 -4.00 -3.65
N VAL A 200 22.27 -3.58 -2.47
CA VAL A 200 21.53 -2.65 -1.62
C VAL A 200 21.95 -1.23 -1.97
N THR A 201 21.25 -0.63 -2.94
CA THR A 201 21.63 0.64 -3.59
C THR A 201 21.54 1.89 -2.70
N ARG A 202 20.96 1.79 -1.50
CA ARG A 202 20.84 2.89 -0.53
C ARG A 202 21.22 2.40 0.87
N PRO A 203 22.05 3.14 1.64
CA PRO A 203 22.37 2.73 3.00
C PRO A 203 21.14 2.77 3.93
N PHE A 204 20.85 1.65 4.60
CA PHE A 204 19.65 1.42 5.42
C PHE A 204 19.97 1.46 6.92
N VAL A 205 19.00 1.79 7.77
CA VAL A 205 19.24 1.98 9.22
C VAL A 205 18.82 0.75 10.03
N VAL A 206 19.70 0.27 10.93
CA VAL A 206 19.41 -0.76 11.93
C VAL A 206 20.01 -0.35 13.27
N GLY A 207 19.15 -0.09 14.26
CA GLY A 207 19.56 0.58 15.50
C GLY A 207 20.15 1.96 15.18
N ASP A 208 21.28 2.29 15.82
CA ASP A 208 21.98 3.56 15.59
C ASP A 208 22.85 3.57 14.30
N HIS A 209 22.91 2.46 13.54
CA HIS A 209 23.82 2.31 12.41
C HIS A 209 23.12 2.50 11.07
N ARG A 210 23.73 3.29 10.19
CA ARG A 210 23.38 3.38 8.76
C ARG A 210 24.34 2.49 7.97
N LEU A 211 23.81 1.55 7.20
CA LEU A 211 24.53 0.36 6.73
C LEU A 211 24.56 0.24 5.21
N GLU A 212 25.73 -0.10 4.66
CA GLU A 212 25.96 -0.49 3.28
C GLU A 212 26.41 -1.97 3.21
N THR A 213 26.27 -2.61 2.05
CA THR A 213 26.73 -3.98 1.79
C THR A 213 26.75 -4.24 0.28
N GLU A 214 27.79 -4.91 -0.21
CA GLU A 214 27.85 -5.38 -1.60
C GLU A 214 27.23 -6.79 -1.76
N PRO A 215 26.76 -7.17 -2.96
CA PRO A 215 26.25 -8.51 -3.24
C PRO A 215 27.27 -9.59 -2.89
N GLY A 216 26.90 -10.46 -1.94
CA GLY A 216 27.71 -11.61 -1.53
C GLY A 216 28.65 -11.34 -0.36
N GLU A 217 28.71 -10.11 0.16
CA GLU A 217 29.43 -9.86 1.41
C GLU A 217 28.73 -10.57 2.59
N PRO A 218 29.45 -11.35 3.41
CA PRO A 218 28.88 -12.02 4.58
C PRO A 218 28.78 -11.08 5.79
N PHE A 219 28.80 -9.77 5.57
CA PHE A 219 28.69 -8.73 6.60
C PHE A 219 28.10 -7.45 5.98
N VAL A 220 27.51 -6.62 6.84
CA VAL A 220 27.11 -5.25 6.51
C VAL A 220 28.06 -4.27 7.19
N ARG A 221 28.35 -3.12 6.56
CA ARG A 221 29.26 -2.10 7.07
C ARG A 221 28.51 -0.83 7.46
N CYS A 222 28.78 -0.28 8.65
CA CYS A 222 28.23 1.02 9.04
C CYS A 222 29.03 2.17 8.42
N VAL A 223 28.36 3.08 7.71
CA VAL A 223 28.97 4.27 7.09
C VAL A 223 29.43 5.30 8.12
N GLY A 224 28.81 5.32 9.31
CA GLY A 224 29.14 6.28 10.38
C GLY A 224 30.31 5.87 11.28
N CYS A 225 30.40 4.59 11.68
CA CYS A 225 31.46 4.08 12.57
C CYS A 225 32.46 3.14 11.88
N GLY A 226 32.23 2.77 10.61
CA GLY A 226 33.09 1.88 9.83
C GLY A 226 33.04 0.40 10.24
N CYS A 227 32.36 0.05 11.35
CA CYS A 227 32.28 -1.32 11.85
C CYS A 227 31.56 -2.25 10.87
N ARG A 228 32.03 -3.51 10.82
CA ARG A 228 31.40 -4.61 10.07
C ARG A 228 30.62 -5.52 11.01
N PHE A 229 29.45 -5.97 10.61
CA PHE A 229 28.55 -6.79 11.41
C PHE A 229 28.06 -8.01 10.61
N ARG A 230 28.08 -9.20 11.24
CA ARG A 230 27.65 -10.47 10.64
C ARG A 230 26.29 -10.97 11.16
N SER A 231 25.71 -10.30 12.15
CA SER A 231 24.41 -10.66 12.72
C SER A 231 23.66 -9.42 13.18
N LYS A 232 22.32 -9.53 13.23
CA LYS A 232 21.44 -8.47 13.77
C LYS A 232 21.75 -8.19 15.24
N GLU A 233 22.08 -9.22 16.03
CA GLU A 233 22.43 -9.07 17.44
C GLU A 233 23.73 -8.27 17.63
N ALA A 234 24.74 -8.49 16.78
CA ALA A 234 25.98 -7.71 16.80
C ALA A 234 25.74 -6.23 16.44
N LEU A 235 24.74 -5.92 15.61
CA LEU A 235 24.29 -4.56 15.30
C LEU A 235 23.57 -3.91 16.49
N THR A 236 22.61 -4.60 17.10
CA THR A 236 21.75 -4.02 18.15
C THR A 236 22.43 -3.93 19.51
N SER A 237 23.43 -4.78 19.79
CA SER A 237 24.20 -4.76 21.05
C SER A 237 25.25 -3.65 21.12
N LYS A 238 25.68 -3.08 19.99
CA LYS A 238 26.69 -2.02 19.93
C LYS A 238 26.08 -0.72 19.45
N ARG A 239 26.06 0.32 20.30
CA ARG A 239 25.70 1.68 19.87
C ARG A 239 26.68 2.21 18.81
N CYS A 240 26.16 2.95 17.84
CA CYS A 240 26.99 3.61 16.83
C CYS A 240 27.74 4.78 17.46
N ARG A 241 29.02 4.57 17.76
CA ARG A 241 29.96 5.65 18.06
C ARG A 241 30.57 6.06 16.73
N GLY A 242 29.98 7.04 16.06
CA GLY A 242 30.50 7.54 14.80
C GLY A 242 31.96 8.00 14.96
N ARG A 243 32.71 8.05 13.85
CA ARG A 243 33.84 8.99 13.83
C ARG A 243 33.24 10.37 14.05
N SER A 244 33.58 11.02 15.16
CA SER A 244 33.41 12.46 15.28
C SER A 244 34.03 13.09 14.05
N ASP A 245 33.32 13.98 13.36
CA ASP A 245 33.96 14.87 12.38
C ASP A 245 34.96 15.72 13.15
N GLY A 246 36.21 15.24 13.15
CA GLY A 246 37.31 15.81 13.88
C GLY A 246 37.61 17.15 13.25
N ARG A 247 37.12 18.20 13.90
CA ARG A 247 37.45 19.61 13.66
C ARG A 247 38.97 19.77 13.54
N SER A 248 39.48 19.67 12.32
CA SER A 248 40.85 20.02 11.97
C SER A 248 40.98 21.53 12.12
N GLY A 249 41.49 21.95 13.29
CA GLY A 249 42.02 23.29 13.47
C GLY A 249 43.11 23.56 12.43
N GLY A 250 43.18 24.79 11.95
CA GLY A 250 43.92 25.12 10.74
C GLY A 250 45.44 25.11 10.86
N ARG A 251 46.06 25.26 9.70
CA ARG A 251 47.21 26.15 9.47
C ARG A 251 46.90 26.99 8.24
#